data_AF-A0A497IHH0-F1
#
_entry.id   AF-A0A497IHH0-F1
#
_cell.length_a   1.000
_cell.length_b   1.000
_cell.length_c   1.000
_cell.angle_alpha   90.00
_cell.angle_beta   90.00
_cell.angle_gamma   90.00
#
_symmetry.space_group_name_H-M   'P 1'
#
loop_
_entity.id
_entity.type
_entity.pdbx_description
1 polymer ?
#
loop_
_entity_poly.entity_id
_entity_poly.type
_entity_poly.pdbx_seq_one_letter_code
_entity_poly.pdbx_strand_id
1 'polypeptide(L)' 'MRKKKKKWIQGAIKKPGSFTAYCKSLGFKGVTNACIEKGIAAGGAVAKRAVLARTLRRMHK' A
#
# COMPACT_ATOMS: atom_id res chain seq x y z
N MET A 1 10.84 21.60 -4.39
CA MET A 1 10.94 20.32 -3.63
C MET A 1 10.03 19.19 -4.17
N ARG A 2 10.21 18.70 -5.42
CA ARG A 2 9.30 17.69 -6.05
C ARG A 2 9.88 16.27 -6.20
N LYS A 3 11.20 16.08 -6.10
CA LYS A 3 11.88 14.79 -6.41
C LYS A 3 11.75 13.70 -5.33
N LYS A 4 11.66 14.04 -4.04
CA LYS A 4 11.56 13.05 -2.94
C LYS A 4 10.24 12.25 -2.97
N LYS A 5 9.13 12.83 -3.44
CA LYS A 5 7.82 12.17 -3.51
C LYS A 5 7.75 11.05 -4.57
N LYS A 6 8.55 11.09 -5.65
CA LYS A 6 8.52 10.02 -6.66
C LYS A 6 9.26 8.75 -6.22
N LYS A 7 10.38 8.90 -5.49
CA LYS A 7 11.22 7.77 -5.07
C LYS A 7 10.53 6.82 -4.07
N TRP A 8 9.65 7.30 -3.19
CA TRP A 8 8.99 6.42 -2.23
C TRP A 8 7.98 5.48 -2.88
N ILE A 9 7.25 5.95 -3.89
CA ILE A 9 6.32 5.11 -4.69
C ILE A 9 7.12 4.05 -5.45
N GLN A 10 8.22 4.45 -6.10
CA GLN A 10 9.11 3.50 -6.79
C GLN A 10 9.72 2.48 -5.83
N GLY A 11 10.09 2.88 -4.60
CA GLY A 11 10.57 1.96 -3.57
C GLY A 11 9.49 1.00 -3.06
N ALA A 12 8.24 1.44 -2.97
CA ALA A 12 7.10 0.59 -2.61
C ALA A 12 6.76 -0.42 -3.72
N ILE A 13 6.90 -0.02 -4.99
CA ILE A 13 6.76 -0.91 -6.16
C ILE A 13 7.92 -1.92 -6.21
N LYS A 14 9.16 -1.50 -5.91
CA LYS A 14 10.35 -2.38 -5.85
C LYS A 14 10.33 -3.42 -4.72
N LYS A 15 9.46 -3.27 -3.72
CA LYS A 15 9.22 -4.28 -2.66
C LYS A 15 7.81 -4.86 -2.82
N PRO A 16 7.54 -5.61 -3.91
CA PRO A 16 6.25 -6.26 -4.09
C PRO A 16 6.01 -7.15 -2.87
N GLY A 17 4.85 -6.97 -2.24
CA GLY A 17 4.44 -7.81 -1.12
C GLY A 17 4.63 -7.24 0.29
N SER A 18 5.30 -6.11 0.52
CA SER A 18 5.38 -5.56 1.90
C SER A 18 4.00 -5.18 2.47
N PHE A 19 3.10 -4.69 1.61
CA PHE A 19 1.72 -4.43 1.98
C PHE A 19 0.90 -5.72 2.04
N THR A 20 1.17 -6.69 1.16
CA THR A 20 0.53 -8.01 1.21
C THR A 20 0.89 -8.77 2.48
N ALA A 21 2.14 -8.69 2.95
CA ALA A 21 2.60 -9.28 4.20
C ALA A 21 1.93 -8.62 5.40
N TYR A 22 1.80 -7.29 5.39
CA TYR A 22 0.99 -6.57 6.39
C TYR A 22 -0.47 -7.06 6.40
N CYS A 23 -1.09 -7.20 5.23
CA CYS A 23 -2.44 -7.74 5.13
C CYS A 23 -2.54 -9.18 5.64
N LYS A 24 -1.59 -10.05 5.29
CA LYS A 24 -1.53 -11.43 5.78
C LYS A 24 -1.34 -11.49 7.30
N SER A 25 -0.50 -10.63 7.87
CA SER A 25 -0.31 -10.51 9.31
C SER A 25 -1.58 -10.07 10.05
N LEU A 26 -2.48 -9.35 9.37
CA LEU A 26 -3.80 -8.98 9.89
C LEU A 26 -4.87 -10.05 9.62
N GLY A 27 -4.50 -11.21 9.07
CA GLY A 27 -5.43 -12.31 8.77
C GLY A 27 -6.15 -12.20 7.42
N PHE A 28 -5.80 -11.22 6.56
CA PHE A 28 -6.39 -11.13 5.23
C PHE A 28 -5.68 -12.06 4.24
N LYS A 29 -6.45 -12.73 3.37
CA LYS A 29 -5.91 -13.58 2.28
C LYS A 29 -5.06 -12.81 1.26
N GLY A 30 -5.16 -11.47 1.23
CA GLY A 30 -4.37 -10.61 0.34
C GLY A 30 -4.67 -9.13 0.53
N VAL A 31 -4.37 -8.33 -0.49
CA VAL A 31 -4.59 -6.87 -0.49
C VAL A 31 -6.08 -6.58 -0.75
N THR A 32 -6.93 -6.76 0.27
CA THR A 32 -8.37 -6.48 0.23
C THR A 32 -8.68 -5.01 0.57
N ASN A 33 -9.89 -4.54 0.23
CA ASN A 33 -10.33 -3.19 0.60
C ASN A 33 -10.30 -2.96 2.13
N ALA A 34 -10.73 -3.96 2.91
CA ALA A 34 -10.67 -3.89 4.37
C ALA A 34 -9.22 -3.77 4.89
N CYS A 35 -8.25 -4.45 4.28
CA CYS A 35 -6.85 -4.28 4.65
C CYS A 35 -6.33 -2.88 4.25
N ILE A 36 -6.74 -2.38 3.08
CA ILE A 36 -6.38 -1.02 2.62
C ILE A 36 -6.89 0.02 3.62
N GLU A 37 -8.13 -0.08 4.10
CA GLU A 37 -8.68 0.83 5.09
C GLU A 37 -7.94 0.75 6.43
N LYS A 38 -7.67 -0.46 6.94
CA LYS A 38 -6.83 -0.64 8.14
C LYS A 38 -5.43 -0.08 7.94
N GLY A 39 -4.85 -0.23 6.75
CA GLY A 39 -3.54 0.29 6.41
C GLY A 39 -3.51 1.82 6.34
N ILE A 40 -4.58 2.44 5.83
CA ILE A 40 -4.78 3.90 5.84
C ILE A 40 -4.91 4.40 7.28
N ALA A 41 -5.71 3.72 8.10
CA ALA A 41 -5.91 4.07 9.50
C ALA A 41 -4.63 3.94 10.35
N ALA A 42 -3.76 2.97 10.05
CA ALA A 42 -2.49 2.76 10.74
C ALA A 42 -1.47 3.91 10.55
N GLY A 43 -1.67 4.77 9.55
CA GLY A 43 -0.81 5.93 9.33
C GLY A 43 0.60 5.59 8.79
N GLY A 44 1.46 6.61 8.76
CA GLY A 44 2.89 6.47 8.44
C GLY A 44 3.19 5.89 7.05
N ALA A 45 4.14 4.95 6.99
CA ALA A 45 4.55 4.29 5.75
C ALA A 45 3.50 3.28 5.25
N VAL A 46 2.71 2.69 6.15
CA VAL A 46 1.66 1.71 5.82
C VAL A 46 0.52 2.41 5.09
N ALA A 47 0.07 3.57 5.57
CA ALA A 47 -0.98 4.35 4.91
C ALA A 47 -0.59 4.75 3.48
N LYS A 48 0.65 5.19 3.28
CA LYS A 48 1.19 5.52 1.96
C LYS A 48 1.14 4.32 1.00
N ARG A 49 1.47 3.12 1.47
CA ARG A 49 1.38 1.87 0.69
C ARG A 49 -0.07 1.46 0.42
N ALA A 50 -0.95 1.63 1.41
CA ALA A 50 -2.38 1.33 1.28
C ALA A 50 -3.07 2.23 0.26
N VAL A 51 -2.79 3.54 0.28
CA VAL A 51 -3.30 4.49 -0.72
C VAL A 51 -2.79 4.13 -2.12
N LEU A 52 -1.51 3.79 -2.26
CA LEU A 52 -0.95 3.31 -3.54
C LEU A 52 -1.66 2.05 -4.03
N ALA A 53 -1.88 1.06 -3.16
CA ALA A 53 -2.60 -0.17 -3.49
C ALA A 53 -4.05 0.12 -3.93
N ARG A 54 -4.73 1.08 -3.27
CA ARG A 54 -6.07 1.53 -3.67
C ARG A 54 -6.07 2.14 -5.07
N THR A 55 -5.09 2.98 -5.38
CA THR A 55 -4.95 3.62 -6.69
C THR A 55 -4.64 2.61 -7.79
N LEU A 56 -3.69 1.70 -7.56
CA LEU A 56 -3.34 0.65 -8.54
C LEU A 56 -4.53 -0.26 -8.86
N ARG A 57 -5.33 -0.64 -7.86
CA ARG A 57 -6.57 -1.41 -8.09
C ARG A 57 -7.62 -0.65 -8.91
N ARG A 58 -7.69 0.67 -8.79
CA ARG A 58 -8.60 1.51 -9.60
C ARG A 58 -8.12 1.67 -11.04
N MET A 59 -6.82 1.66 -11.28
CA MET A 59 -6.24 1.74 -12.63
C MET A 59 -6.35 0.43 -13.41
N HIS A 60 -6.45 -0.71 -12.72
CA HIS A 60 -6.51 -2.04 -13.32
C HIS A 60 -7.95 -2.51 -13.62
N LYS A 61 -8.89 -1.58 -13.66
CA LYS A 61 -10.32 -1.79 -13.94
C LYS A 61 -10.67 -1.10 -15.25
#